data_AF-A0A6L9ZET2-F1
#
_entry.id   AF-A0A6L9ZET2-F1
#
_cell.length_a   1.000
_cell.length_b   1.000
_cell.length_c   1.000
_cell.angle_alpha   90.00
_cell.angle_beta   90.00
_cell.angle_gamma   90.00
#
_symmetry.space_group_name_H-M   'P 1'
#
loop_
_entity.id
_entity.type
_entity.pdbx_description
1 polymer ?
#
loop_
_entity_poly.entity_id
_entity_poly.type
_entity_poly.pdbx_seq_one_letter_code
_entity_poly.pdbx_strand_id
1 'polypeptide(L)'
;MAKPVDIGSKRLISLAPNAWVQWVTGNSQVRASQLLDAEFQWISRESDVIVKAKSPEHSEFLILNELQLRYDQNMPQRMRNYVALAEEKYNLSAYPVLINILPPPATVTIVDCYDREFMGLKARQDYRVINLWEVEAELVLEQPLPPLFPFVPILFGGGSESKLRSAVQALRADQTLNQL
;
A
#
# COMPACT_ATOMS: atom_id res chain seq x y z
N MET A 1 -18.59 -23.77 11.97
CA MET A 1 -20.06 -24.02 11.98
C MET A 1 -20.74 -22.76 11.47
N ALA A 2 -21.37 -22.80 10.29
CA ALA A 2 -22.12 -21.66 9.77
C ALA A 2 -23.35 -21.40 10.66
N LYS A 3 -23.58 -20.15 11.08
CA LYS A 3 -24.74 -19.78 11.89
C LYS A 3 -26.03 -19.99 11.07
N PRO A 4 -27.12 -20.54 11.64
CA PRO A 4 -28.35 -20.90 10.91
C PRO A 4 -28.97 -19.75 10.07
N VAL A 5 -28.81 -18.50 10.51
CA VAL A 5 -29.30 -17.29 9.81
C VAL A 5 -28.60 -17.06 8.46
N ASP A 6 -27.34 -17.47 8.35
CA ASP A 6 -26.50 -17.23 7.19
C ASP A 6 -26.91 -18.12 5.98
N ILE A 7 -27.47 -19.30 6.27
CA ILE A 7 -27.95 -20.24 5.24
C ILE A 7 -29.27 -19.74 4.63
N GLY A 8 -30.18 -19.20 5.45
CA GLY A 8 -31.47 -18.69 4.98
C GLY A 8 -31.32 -17.49 4.04
N SER A 9 -30.49 -16.53 4.42
CA SER A 9 -30.30 -15.30 3.64
C SER A 9 -29.57 -15.54 2.32
N LYS A 10 -28.51 -16.37 2.32
CA LYS A 10 -27.81 -16.76 1.08
C LYS A 10 -28.74 -17.49 0.11
N ARG A 11 -29.62 -18.35 0.63
CA ARG A 11 -30.62 -19.08 -0.17
C ARG A 11 -31.68 -18.16 -0.76
N LEU A 12 -32.13 -17.13 -0.05
CA LEU A 12 -33.09 -16.16 -0.60
C LEU A 12 -32.54 -15.42 -1.82
N ILE A 13 -31.26 -15.02 -1.78
CA ILE A 13 -30.60 -14.35 -2.91
C ILE A 13 -30.48 -15.28 -4.13
N SER A 14 -30.20 -16.57 -3.90
CA SER A 14 -30.02 -17.53 -4.99
C SER A 14 -31.32 -17.98 -5.67
N LEU A 15 -32.50 -17.75 -5.06
CA LEU A 15 -33.79 -18.11 -5.63
C LEU A 15 -34.19 -17.24 -6.83
N ALA A 16 -33.78 -15.97 -6.86
CA ALA A 16 -34.14 -15.03 -7.92
C ALA A 16 -32.98 -14.05 -8.23
N PRO A 17 -31.81 -14.53 -8.69
CA PRO A 17 -30.59 -13.74 -8.75
C PRO A 17 -30.69 -12.54 -9.71
N ASN A 18 -31.43 -12.67 -10.82
CA ASN A 18 -31.68 -11.55 -11.74
C ASN A 18 -32.52 -10.43 -11.10
N ALA A 19 -33.61 -10.79 -10.43
CA ALA A 19 -34.45 -9.82 -9.72
C ALA A 19 -33.65 -9.15 -8.60
N TRP A 20 -32.83 -9.92 -7.89
CA TRP A 20 -31.97 -9.41 -6.83
C TRP A 20 -30.96 -8.38 -7.35
N VAL A 21 -30.18 -8.70 -8.38
CA VAL A 21 -29.16 -7.77 -8.91
C VAL A 21 -29.79 -6.50 -9.50
N GLN A 22 -30.96 -6.59 -10.14
CA GLN A 22 -31.67 -5.42 -10.65
C GLN A 22 -32.17 -4.52 -9.52
N TRP A 23 -32.69 -5.11 -8.44
CA TRP A 23 -33.18 -4.37 -7.29
C TRP A 23 -32.05 -3.66 -6.53
N VAL A 24 -30.96 -4.37 -6.17
CA VAL A 24 -29.86 -3.77 -5.39
C VAL A 24 -29.08 -2.71 -6.18
N THR A 25 -29.06 -2.81 -7.50
CA THR A 25 -28.38 -1.83 -8.36
C THR A 25 -29.30 -0.73 -8.88
N GLY A 26 -30.63 -0.88 -8.75
CA GLY A 26 -31.62 -0.01 -9.38
C GLY A 26 -31.61 -0.05 -10.92
N ASN A 27 -30.92 -1.02 -11.55
CA ASN A 27 -30.73 -1.08 -13.00
C ASN A 27 -31.37 -2.34 -13.59
N SER A 28 -32.44 -2.16 -14.36
CA SER A 28 -33.21 -3.23 -15.00
C SER A 28 -32.45 -4.02 -16.09
N GLN A 29 -31.29 -3.55 -16.52
CA GLN A 29 -30.44 -4.21 -17.52
C GLN A 29 -29.41 -5.16 -16.91
N VAL A 30 -29.15 -5.09 -15.60
CA VAL A 30 -28.20 -6.01 -14.95
C VAL A 30 -28.75 -7.43 -14.95
N ARG A 31 -27.88 -8.41 -15.23
CA ARG A 31 -28.19 -9.84 -15.22
C ARG A 31 -27.14 -10.57 -14.40
N ALA A 32 -27.58 -11.51 -13.58
CA ALA A 32 -26.68 -12.38 -12.85
C ALA A 32 -26.07 -13.39 -13.82
N SER A 33 -24.74 -13.41 -13.91
CA SER A 33 -23.99 -14.36 -14.75
C SER A 33 -23.66 -15.64 -14.00
N GLN A 34 -23.16 -15.51 -12.76
CA GLN A 34 -22.74 -16.63 -11.92
C GLN A 34 -22.87 -16.25 -10.45
N LEU A 35 -23.21 -17.24 -9.61
CA LEU A 35 -23.04 -17.15 -8.16
C LEU A 35 -21.64 -17.65 -7.81
N LEU A 36 -20.82 -16.77 -7.22
CA LEU A 36 -19.45 -17.07 -6.81
C LEU A 36 -19.44 -17.51 -5.34
N ASP A 37 -18.42 -18.29 -4.97
CA ASP A 37 -18.15 -18.60 -3.57
C ASP A 37 -17.75 -17.33 -2.81
N ALA A 38 -18.23 -17.21 -1.57
CA ALA A 38 -17.94 -16.10 -0.68
C ALA A 38 -16.73 -16.39 0.23
N GLU A 39 -16.10 -17.55 0.09
CA GLU A 39 -14.83 -17.85 0.74
C GLU A 39 -13.69 -17.11 0.07
N PHE A 40 -13.21 -16.05 0.73
CA PHE A 40 -11.98 -15.38 0.34
C PHE A 40 -10.79 -16.23 0.80
N GLN A 41 -10.15 -16.95 -0.12
CA GLN A 41 -8.81 -17.48 0.14
C GLN A 41 -7.88 -16.29 0.34
N TRP A 42 -7.28 -16.19 1.53
CA TRP A 42 -6.31 -15.15 1.84
C TRP A 42 -5.16 -15.28 0.83
N ILE A 43 -5.17 -14.42 -0.18
CA ILE A 43 -4.02 -14.24 -1.05
C ILE A 43 -2.91 -13.81 -0.09
N SER A 44 -1.88 -14.66 0.10
CA SER A 44 -0.70 -14.27 0.87
C SER A 44 -0.13 -13.04 0.19
N ARG A 45 -0.37 -11.89 0.82
CA ARG A 45 0.07 -10.58 0.35
C ARG A 45 0.96 -10.04 1.43
N GLU A 46 2.25 -10.06 1.13
CA GLU A 46 3.27 -9.53 2.01
C GLU A 46 3.50 -8.09 1.57
N SER A 47 3.18 -7.14 2.46
CA SER A 47 3.82 -5.83 2.41
C SER A 47 5.25 -6.00 2.87
N ASP A 48 6.20 -5.27 2.30
CA ASP A 48 7.62 -5.44 2.65
C ASP A 48 7.85 -5.27 4.16
N VAL A 49 7.35 -4.18 4.76
CA VAL A 49 7.50 -3.92 6.20
C VAL A 49 6.29 -3.19 6.79
N ILE A 50 5.65 -3.80 7.81
CA ILE A 50 4.66 -3.15 8.67
C ILE A 50 5.31 -2.71 9.97
N VAL A 51 5.26 -1.42 10.26
CA VAL A 51 5.72 -0.85 11.54
C VAL A 51 4.53 -0.43 12.36
N LYS A 52 4.38 -0.95 13.57
CA LYS A 52 3.43 -0.41 14.55
C LYS A 52 4.05 0.83 15.20
N ALA A 53 3.40 1.97 15.03
CA ALA A 53 3.85 3.26 15.53
C ALA A 53 2.86 3.82 16.56
N LYS A 54 3.27 4.84 17.31
CA LYS A 54 2.39 5.59 18.21
C LYS A 54 2.75 7.07 18.26
N SER A 55 1.75 7.92 18.46
CA SER A 55 1.93 9.34 18.73
C SER A 55 0.93 9.83 19.78
N PRO A 56 1.21 10.95 20.47
CA PRO A 56 0.23 11.56 21.38
C PRO A 56 -1.10 11.92 20.69
N GLU A 57 -1.05 12.26 19.41
CA GLU A 57 -2.23 12.71 18.64
C GLU A 57 -3.06 11.53 18.08
N HIS A 58 -2.41 10.44 17.66
CA HIS A 58 -3.09 9.37 16.90
C HIS A 58 -3.09 8.00 17.59
N SER A 59 -2.70 7.93 18.88
CA SER A 59 -2.58 6.65 19.60
C SER A 59 -1.72 5.64 18.82
N GLU A 60 -2.01 4.35 18.88
CA GLU A 60 -1.31 3.33 18.08
C GLU A 60 -1.89 3.24 16.65
N PHE A 61 -1.01 3.13 15.66
CA PHE A 61 -1.37 2.98 14.25
C PHE A 61 -0.30 2.16 13.51
N LEU A 62 -0.57 1.79 12.26
CA LEU A 62 0.36 1.06 11.40
C LEU A 62 0.97 2.00 10.35
N ILE A 63 2.25 1.80 10.04
CA ILE A 63 2.89 2.34 8.84
C ILE A 63 3.17 1.14 7.93
N LEU A 64 2.50 1.11 6.77
CA LEU A 64 2.70 0.05 5.78
C LEU A 64 3.71 0.55 4.75
N ASN A 65 4.91 0.00 4.75
CA ASN A 65 5.96 0.36 3.82
C ASN A 65 5.99 -0.65 2.68
N GLU A 66 5.95 -0.14 1.45
CA GLU A 66 6.22 -0.91 0.24
C GLU A 66 7.36 -0.24 -0.52
N LEU A 67 8.43 -0.98 -0.77
CA LEU A 67 9.54 -0.55 -1.59
C LEU A 67 9.35 -1.11 -3.00
N GLN A 68 9.50 -0.24 -3.99
CA GLN A 68 9.49 -0.63 -5.39
C GLN A 68 10.78 -0.15 -6.05
N LEU A 69 11.44 -1.03 -6.81
CA LEU A 69 12.61 -0.62 -7.60
C LEU A 69 12.24 0.51 -8.58
N ARG A 70 11.08 0.39 -9.23
CA ARG A 70 10.43 1.43 -10.05
C ARG A 70 8.92 1.30 -9.86
N TYR A 71 8.20 2.39 -10.08
CA TYR A 71 6.75 2.42 -9.92
C TYR A 71 6.01 1.36 -10.76
N ASP A 72 5.12 0.61 -10.12
CA ASP A 72 4.19 -0.33 -10.76
C ASP A 72 2.78 0.32 -10.87
N GLN A 73 2.19 0.29 -12.05
CA GLN A 73 0.86 0.89 -12.30
C GLN A 73 -0.27 0.19 -11.52
N ASN A 74 -0.04 -1.02 -11.02
CA ASN A 74 -0.99 -1.74 -10.16
C ASN A 74 -0.89 -1.32 -8.69
N MET A 75 0.07 -0.46 -8.32
CA MET A 75 0.27 -0.01 -6.94
C MET A 75 -0.98 0.54 -6.25
N PRO A 76 -1.85 1.34 -6.90
CA PRO A 76 -3.07 1.83 -6.26
C PRO A 76 -3.96 0.69 -5.75
N GLN A 77 -4.17 -0.34 -6.58
CA GLN A 77 -4.97 -1.50 -6.20
C GLN A 77 -4.27 -2.33 -5.12
N ARG A 78 -2.94 -2.47 -5.19
CA ARG A 78 -2.16 -3.19 -4.15
C ARG A 78 -2.25 -2.48 -2.81
N MET A 79 -2.02 -1.17 -2.77
CA MET A 79 -2.11 -0.33 -1.57
C MET A 79 -3.47 -0.45 -0.88
N ARG A 80 -4.57 -0.33 -1.64
CA ARG A 80 -5.93 -0.53 -1.09
C ARG A 80 -6.10 -1.91 -0.44
N ASN A 81 -5.56 -2.96 -1.06
CA ASN A 81 -5.68 -4.30 -0.50
C ASN A 81 -4.82 -4.46 0.76
N TYR A 82 -3.59 -3.93 0.77
CA TYR A 82 -2.72 -4.03 1.95
C TYR A 82 -3.30 -3.30 3.16
N VAL A 83 -3.84 -2.10 2.95
CA VAL A 83 -4.54 -1.35 4.01
C VAL A 83 -5.68 -2.17 4.58
N ALA A 84 -6.60 -2.64 3.73
CA ALA A 84 -7.74 -3.43 4.18
C ALA A 84 -7.33 -4.69 4.96
N LEU A 85 -6.29 -5.41 4.50
CA LEU A 85 -5.79 -6.61 5.18
C LEU A 85 -5.12 -6.28 6.51
N ALA A 86 -4.35 -5.19 6.59
CA ALA A 86 -3.68 -4.77 7.81
C ALA A 86 -4.69 -4.29 8.87
N GLU A 87 -5.66 -3.48 8.48
CA GLU A 87 -6.70 -2.98 9.37
C GLU A 87 -7.57 -4.12 9.90
N GLU A 88 -7.97 -5.08 9.04
CA GLU A 88 -8.71 -6.28 9.48
C GLU A 88 -7.88 -7.14 10.45
N LYS A 89 -6.59 -7.34 10.17
CA LYS A 89 -5.73 -8.22 10.98
C LYS A 89 -5.37 -7.64 12.34
N TYR A 90 -5.08 -6.33 12.40
CA TYR A 90 -4.54 -5.70 13.60
C TYR A 90 -5.53 -4.79 14.32
N ASN A 91 -6.67 -4.48 13.70
CA ASN A 91 -7.68 -3.57 14.23
C ASN A 91 -7.10 -2.19 14.62
N LEU A 92 -6.21 -1.67 13.76
CA LEU A 92 -5.54 -0.37 13.89
C LEU A 92 -5.56 0.33 12.54
N SER A 93 -5.72 1.66 12.53
CA SER A 93 -5.63 2.45 11.31
C SER A 93 -4.26 2.32 10.65
N ALA A 94 -4.24 2.29 9.32
CA ALA A 94 -3.00 2.17 8.55
C ALA A 94 -2.65 3.47 7.79
N TYR A 95 -1.36 3.81 7.83
CA TYR A 95 -0.73 4.86 7.06
C TYR A 95 0.14 4.22 5.97
N PRO A 96 -0.38 4.04 4.75
CA PRO A 96 0.36 3.41 3.66
C PRO A 96 1.40 4.34 3.03
N VAL A 97 2.59 3.82 2.79
CA VAL A 97 3.74 4.50 2.20
C VAL A 97 4.33 3.66 1.09
N LEU A 98 4.37 4.22 -0.12
CA LEU A 98 5.09 3.69 -1.26
C LEU A 98 6.41 4.42 -1.43
N ILE A 99 7.50 3.67 -1.45
CA ILE A 99 8.86 4.18 -1.64
C ILE A 99 9.38 3.67 -2.98
N ASN A 100 9.59 4.57 -3.95
CA ASN A 100 10.18 4.24 -5.23
C ASN A 100 11.69 4.51 -5.21
N ILE A 101 12.50 3.52 -5.57
CA ILE A 101 13.96 3.60 -5.56
C ILE A 101 14.47 4.35 -6.80
N LEU A 102 13.99 4.00 -8.00
CA LEU A 102 14.43 4.59 -9.26
C LEU A 102 13.27 5.21 -10.05
N PRO A 103 13.50 6.29 -10.81
CA PRO A 103 12.46 6.94 -11.59
C PRO A 103 11.90 5.97 -12.64
N PRO A 104 10.58 5.88 -12.83
CA PRO A 104 10.03 5.08 -13.93
C PRO A 104 10.30 5.77 -15.28
N PRO A 105 10.05 5.08 -16.41
CA PRO A 105 10.06 5.73 -17.72
C PRO A 105 9.13 6.96 -17.72
N ALA A 106 9.47 8.00 -18.48
CA ALA A 106 8.71 9.25 -18.53
C ALA A 106 7.24 9.09 -19.00
N THR A 107 6.92 7.95 -19.61
CA THR A 107 5.55 7.59 -20.02
C THR A 107 4.67 7.11 -18.87
N VAL A 108 5.24 6.89 -17.69
CA VAL A 108 4.53 6.37 -16.51
C VAL A 108 4.25 7.52 -15.56
N THR A 109 2.98 7.76 -15.27
CA THR A 109 2.57 8.69 -14.22
C THR A 109 2.53 7.97 -12.88
N ILE A 110 3.27 8.48 -11.90
CA ILE A 110 3.19 8.02 -10.52
C ILE A 110 1.96 8.67 -9.90
N VAL A 111 1.06 7.87 -9.35
CA VAL A 111 -0.09 8.35 -8.58
C VAL A 111 0.03 7.96 -7.11
N ASP A 112 -0.70 8.67 -6.26
CA ASP A 112 -0.71 8.57 -4.80
C ASP A 112 -2.06 8.09 -4.24
N CYS A 113 -2.99 7.70 -5.12
CA CYS A 113 -4.29 7.21 -4.71
C CYS A 113 -4.85 6.14 -5.64
N TYR A 114 -5.64 5.25 -5.06
CA TYR A 114 -6.66 4.50 -5.77
C TYR A 114 -7.96 5.31 -5.71
N ASP A 115 -8.54 5.63 -6.86
CA ASP A 115 -9.85 6.26 -6.96
C ASP A 115 -10.67 5.55 -8.04
N ARG A 116 -11.80 4.95 -7.62
CA ARG A 116 -12.73 4.28 -8.53
C ARG A 116 -14.16 4.57 -8.13
N GLU A 117 -14.97 4.82 -9.15
CA GLU A 117 -16.42 4.89 -9.04
C GLU A 117 -17.06 3.75 -9.84
N PHE A 118 -18.02 3.06 -9.22
CA PHE A 118 -18.81 2.03 -9.88
C PHE A 118 -20.27 2.16 -9.45
N MET A 119 -21.15 2.43 -10.42
CA MET A 119 -22.59 2.61 -10.18
C MET A 119 -22.90 3.62 -9.06
N GLY A 120 -22.17 4.75 -9.01
CA GLY A 120 -22.31 5.79 -7.99
C GLY A 120 -21.65 5.49 -6.64
N LEU A 121 -21.11 4.29 -6.44
CA LEU A 121 -20.33 3.94 -5.26
C LEU A 121 -18.86 4.34 -5.48
N LYS A 122 -18.31 5.09 -4.54
CA LYS A 122 -16.93 5.55 -4.57
C LYS A 122 -16.06 4.73 -3.64
N ALA A 123 -14.89 4.35 -4.13
CA ALA A 123 -13.85 3.74 -3.34
C ALA A 123 -12.54 4.51 -3.54
N ARG A 124 -12.02 5.04 -2.43
CA ARG A 124 -10.78 5.81 -2.41
C ARG A 124 -9.83 5.25 -1.36
N GLN A 125 -8.57 5.12 -1.73
CA GLN A 125 -7.47 4.88 -0.81
C GLN A 125 -6.32 5.80 -1.19
N ASP A 126 -6.03 6.76 -0.33
CA ASP A 126 -4.84 7.60 -0.45
C ASP A 126 -3.63 6.88 0.17
N TYR A 127 -2.44 7.17 -0.33
CA TYR A 127 -1.18 6.71 0.23
C TYR A 127 -0.06 7.72 0.00
N ARG A 128 0.93 7.71 0.88
CA ARG A 128 2.10 8.58 0.75
C ARG A 128 3.05 8.01 -0.28
N VAL A 129 3.49 8.82 -1.24
CA VAL A 129 4.58 8.46 -2.16
C VAL A 129 5.87 9.15 -1.73
N ILE A 130 6.95 8.40 -1.68
CA ILE A 130 8.31 8.89 -1.49
C ILE A 130 9.14 8.38 -2.68
N ASN A 131 9.61 9.30 -3.50
CA ASN A 131 10.53 8.99 -4.60
C ASN A 131 11.94 9.32 -4.15
N LEU A 132 12.82 8.32 -4.05
CA LEU A 132 14.15 8.53 -3.46
C LEU A 132 14.99 9.53 -4.26
N TRP A 133 14.82 9.60 -5.58
CA TRP A 133 15.51 10.60 -6.43
C TRP A 133 15.01 12.04 -6.25
N GLU A 134 13.93 12.27 -5.50
CA GLU A 134 13.42 13.60 -5.13
C GLU A 134 13.80 13.99 -3.70
N VAL A 135 14.35 13.04 -2.93
CA VAL A 135 14.82 13.29 -1.57
C VAL A 135 16.22 13.87 -1.62
N GLU A 136 16.42 15.02 -0.96
CA GLU A 136 17.72 15.68 -0.84
C GLU A 136 18.72 14.81 -0.06
N ALA A 137 19.85 14.49 -0.68
CA ALA A 137 20.92 13.75 -0.02
C ALA A 137 21.48 14.48 1.20
N GLU A 138 21.47 15.81 1.18
CA GLU A 138 21.96 16.64 2.30
C GLU A 138 21.13 16.41 3.56
N LEU A 139 19.80 16.37 3.45
CA LEU A 139 18.91 16.16 4.60
C LEU A 139 19.17 14.81 5.27
N VAL A 140 19.43 13.77 4.48
CA VAL A 140 19.74 12.43 4.99
C VAL A 140 21.10 12.39 5.70
N LEU A 141 22.06 13.20 5.29
CA LEU A 141 23.39 13.26 5.90
C LEU A 141 23.42 14.18 7.13
N GLU A 142 22.69 15.29 7.14
CA GLU A 142 22.60 16.24 8.26
C GLU A 142 21.72 15.73 9.40
N GLN A 143 20.58 15.12 9.07
CA GLN A 143 19.67 14.47 10.01
C GLN A 143 19.74 12.96 9.76
N PRO A 144 20.78 12.29 10.29
CA PRO A 144 21.11 10.94 9.89
C PRO A 144 19.93 10.00 10.10
N LEU A 145 19.44 9.45 8.99
CA LEU A 145 18.57 8.29 8.95
C LEU A 145 19.37 7.14 8.34
N PRO A 146 20.11 6.37 9.16
CA PRO A 146 21.08 5.38 8.67
C PRO A 146 20.53 4.38 7.64
N PRO A 147 19.26 3.91 7.74
CA PRO A 147 18.67 3.05 6.71
C PRO A 147 18.62 3.67 5.30
N LEU A 148 18.75 4.98 5.14
CA LEU A 148 18.80 5.65 3.84
C LEU A 148 20.21 5.82 3.26
N PHE A 149 21.27 5.59 4.04
CA PHE A 149 22.64 5.74 3.54
C PHE A 149 22.98 4.87 2.33
N PRO A 150 22.52 3.60 2.22
CA PRO A 150 22.74 2.81 1.01
C PRO A 150 22.14 3.43 -0.25
N PHE A 151 21.15 4.32 -0.08
CA PHE A 151 20.46 5.00 -1.16
C PHE A 151 21.03 6.39 -1.48
N VAL A 152 22.00 6.92 -0.72
CA VAL A 152 22.62 8.23 -1.03
C VAL A 152 23.02 8.41 -2.50
N PRO A 153 23.59 7.41 -3.21
CA PRO A 153 23.93 7.56 -4.63
C PRO A 153 22.75 7.89 -5.55
N ILE A 154 21.52 7.53 -5.16
CA ILE A 154 20.30 7.74 -5.96
C ILE A 154 19.47 8.94 -5.49
N LEU A 155 19.80 9.51 -4.32
CA LEU A 155 19.15 10.71 -3.80
C LEU A 155 19.49 11.95 -4.63
N PHE A 156 18.64 12.96 -4.58
CA PHE A 156 18.89 14.23 -5.26
C PHE A 156 20.20 14.85 -4.74
N GLY A 157 21.10 15.15 -5.67
CA GLY A 157 22.43 15.72 -5.36
C GLY A 157 23.37 14.78 -4.59
N GLY A 158 23.08 13.48 -4.50
CA GLY A 158 23.88 12.51 -3.72
C GLY A 158 25.09 11.90 -4.43
N GLY A 159 25.20 12.09 -5.75
CA GLY A 159 26.25 11.48 -6.58
C GLY A 159 27.67 12.07 -6.44
N SER A 160 27.88 13.11 -5.63
CA SER A 160 29.22 13.71 -5.43
C SER A 160 30.13 12.81 -4.60
N GLU A 161 31.42 12.74 -4.93
CA GLU A 161 32.40 11.92 -4.20
C GLU A 161 32.42 12.21 -2.68
N SER A 162 32.30 13.48 -2.29
CA SER A 162 32.26 13.89 -0.88
C SER A 162 31.09 13.23 -0.14
N LYS A 163 29.87 13.33 -0.68
CA LYS A 163 28.66 12.75 -0.09
C LYS A 163 28.70 11.23 -0.06
N LEU A 164 29.20 10.59 -1.11
CA LEU A 164 29.39 9.14 -1.15
C LEU A 164 30.36 8.67 -0.07
N ARG A 165 31.49 9.37 0.10
CA ARG A 165 32.47 9.08 1.16
C ARG A 165 31.85 9.23 2.54
N SER A 166 31.11 10.31 2.78
CA SER A 166 30.39 10.54 4.04
C SER A 166 29.38 9.42 4.33
N ALA A 167 28.58 9.02 3.35
CA ALA A 167 27.59 7.96 3.50
C ALA A 167 28.25 6.60 3.84
N VAL A 168 29.34 6.24 3.14
CA VAL A 168 30.09 5.01 3.42
C VAL A 168 30.74 5.04 4.80
N GLN A 169 31.30 6.18 5.22
CA GLN A 169 31.86 6.33 6.56
C GLN A 169 30.79 6.17 7.64
N ALA A 170 29.62 6.77 7.44
CA ALA A 170 28.50 6.68 8.36
C ALA A 170 27.94 5.25 8.44
N LEU A 171 27.80 4.55 7.30
CA LEU A 171 27.45 3.11 7.25
C LEU A 171 28.45 2.26 8.04
N ARG A 172 29.75 2.51 7.86
CA ARG A 172 30.82 1.78 8.57
C ARG A 172 30.86 2.06 10.07
N ALA A 173 30.34 3.19 10.52
CA ALA A 173 30.23 3.50 11.94
C ALA A 173 29.01 2.80 12.59
N ASP A 174 28.01 2.42 11.79
CA ASP A 174 26.80 1.76 12.28
C ASP A 174 26.99 0.23 12.36
N GLN A 175 27.08 -0.28 13.59
CA GLN A 175 27.33 -1.71 13.84
C GLN A 175 26.19 -2.64 13.40
N THR A 176 24.97 -2.12 13.26
CA THR A 176 23.79 -2.88 12.84
C THR A 176 23.71 -2.95 11.32
N LEU A 177 23.94 -1.83 10.63
CA LEU A 177 23.93 -1.78 9.16
C LEU A 177 25.18 -2.41 8.52
N ASN A 178 26.31 -2.47 9.23
CA ASN A 178 27.52 -3.17 8.78
C ASN A 178 27.37 -4.68 8.56
N GLN A 179 26.24 -5.28 8.97
CA GLN A 179 25.97 -6.71 8.85
C GLN A 179 25.12 -7.07 7.62
N LEU A 180 24.64 -6.06 6.87
CA LEU A 180 23.91 -6.22 5.60
C LEU A 180 24.87 -6.33 4.41
#